data_AF-A0A7R9U9H2-F1
#
_entry.id   AF-A0A7R9U9H2-F1
#
_cell.length_a   1.000
_cell.length_b   1.000
_cell.length_c   1.000
_cell.angle_alpha   90.00
_cell.angle_beta   90.00
_cell.angle_gamma   90.00
#
_symmetry.space_group_name_H-M   'P 1'
#
loop_
_entity.id
_entity.type
_entity.pdbx_description
1 polymer ?
#
loop_
_entity_poly.entity_id
_entity_poly.type
_entity_poly.pdbx_seq_one_letter_code
_entity_poly.pdbx_strand_id
1 'polypeptide(L)'
;KGSPGGWEIGPCPNYFCEVSEGAGGEYIEEGAVEGSISRVDFLGNPLPSLYTDEELLAVLGDVDYLVVKSVSTDFTLGWHDIYGETADPSNNKTLALNQFKAVQMGNTYDVARLGGDAWFEERVSEPDVLLEDMIAILNPDVP
;
A
#
# COMPACT_ATOMS: atom_id res chain seq x y z
N LYS A 1 4.39 -19.95 -15.16
CA LYS A 1 3.28 -19.08 -15.62
C LYS A 1 2.88 -18.26 -14.41
N GLY A 2 3.36 -17.01 -14.36
CA GLY A 2 3.23 -16.14 -13.20
C GLY A 2 1.77 -15.85 -12.90
N SER A 3 1.42 -15.84 -11.61
CA SER A 3 0.13 -15.36 -11.13
C SER A 3 -0.17 -13.99 -11.76
N PRO A 4 -1.40 -13.72 -12.21
CA PRO A 4 -1.84 -12.35 -12.48
C PRO A 4 -1.58 -11.52 -11.21
N GLY A 5 -0.86 -10.41 -11.33
CA GLY A 5 -0.56 -9.53 -10.20
C GLY A 5 -1.85 -9.03 -9.57
N GLY A 6 -2.13 -9.49 -8.36
CA GLY A 6 -3.21 -9.01 -7.51
C GLY A 6 -2.65 -8.27 -6.31
N TRP A 7 -3.54 -7.68 -5.52
CA TRP A 7 -3.18 -6.86 -4.37
C TRP A 7 -3.29 -7.64 -3.07
N GLU A 8 -2.48 -7.25 -2.09
CA GLU A 8 -2.49 -7.78 -0.73
C GLU A 8 -2.59 -6.60 0.24
N ILE A 9 -3.45 -6.71 1.26
CA ILE A 9 -3.50 -5.78 2.37
C ILE A 9 -2.62 -6.37 3.47
N GLY A 10 -1.66 -5.60 3.98
CA GLY A 10 -0.71 -6.12 4.96
C GLY A 10 -1.37 -6.48 6.29
N PRO A 11 -0.98 -7.59 6.95
CA PRO A 11 -1.49 -7.98 8.27
C PRO A 11 -1.15 -6.93 9.33
N CYS A 12 -2.09 -6.68 10.24
CA CYS A 12 -1.81 -6.08 11.55
C CYS A 12 -1.74 -7.18 12.64
N PRO A 13 -0.98 -6.98 13.74
CA PRO A 13 -0.23 -5.78 14.08
C PRO A 13 1.08 -5.69 13.30
N ASN A 14 1.39 -4.48 12.82
CA ASN A 14 2.69 -4.13 12.28
C ASN A 14 2.99 -2.65 12.62
N TYR A 15 4.22 -2.23 12.36
CA TYR A 15 4.69 -0.87 12.65
C TYR A 15 3.80 0.24 12.05
N PHE A 16 3.30 0.07 10.83
CA PHE A 16 2.43 1.05 10.19
C PHE A 16 1.04 1.11 10.84
N CYS A 17 0.49 -0.01 11.30
CA CYS A 17 -0.77 -0.03 12.04
C CYS A 17 -0.60 0.71 13.39
N GLU A 18 0.47 0.41 14.12
CA GLU A 18 0.76 1.03 15.43
C GLU A 18 0.92 2.56 15.33
N VAL A 19 1.68 3.04 14.34
CA VAL A 19 1.88 4.48 14.14
C VAL A 19 0.59 5.16 13.67
N SER A 20 -0.20 4.50 12.82
CA SER A 20 -1.50 5.03 12.38
C SER A 20 -2.47 5.19 13.57
N GLU A 21 -2.57 4.18 14.44
CA GLU A 21 -3.38 4.26 15.67
C GLU A 21 -2.86 5.34 16.62
N GLY A 22 -1.54 5.41 16.80
CA GLY A 22 -0.90 6.41 17.66
C GLY A 22 -1.19 7.86 17.20
N ALA A 23 -1.34 8.06 15.89
CA ALA A 23 -1.70 9.35 15.30
C ALA A 23 -3.23 9.61 15.27
N GLY A 24 -4.04 8.69 15.79
CA GLY A 24 -5.51 8.79 15.82
C GLY A 24 -6.19 8.39 14.50
N GLY A 25 -5.48 7.73 13.60
CA GLY A 25 -6.01 7.21 12.35
C GLY A 25 -6.67 5.83 12.49
N GLU A 26 -7.46 5.47 11.49
CA GLU A 26 -8.04 4.13 11.32
C GLU A 26 -7.40 3.45 10.11
N TYR A 27 -7.35 2.12 10.10
CA TYR A 27 -6.81 1.32 9.00
C TYR A 27 -7.76 0.17 8.65
N ILE A 28 -7.63 -0.33 7.42
CA ILE A 28 -8.36 -1.49 6.96
C ILE A 28 -7.57 -2.75 7.34
N GLU A 29 -8.20 -3.64 8.11
CA GLU A 29 -7.60 -4.92 8.51
C GLU A 29 -7.49 -5.91 7.34
N GLU A 30 -6.42 -6.69 7.31
CA GLU A 30 -6.30 -7.83 6.39
C GLU A 30 -7.46 -8.81 6.62
N GLY A 31 -8.05 -9.30 5.53
CA GLY A 31 -9.15 -10.26 5.58
C GLY A 31 -10.50 -9.66 5.96
N ALA A 32 -10.62 -8.32 6.07
CA ALA A 32 -11.92 -7.64 6.17
C ALA A 32 -12.84 -7.99 4.98
N VAL A 33 -12.25 -8.29 3.82
CA VAL A 33 -12.90 -8.87 2.64
C VAL A 33 -12.02 -9.99 2.09
N GLU A 34 -12.59 -11.09 1.63
CA GLU A 34 -11.82 -12.17 1.00
C GLU A 34 -11.58 -11.84 -0.50
N GLY A 35 -10.32 -11.76 -0.92
CA GLY A 35 -9.96 -11.59 -2.33
C GLY A 35 -10.30 -12.82 -3.18
N SER A 36 -10.57 -12.65 -4.48
CA SER A 36 -10.95 -13.79 -5.34
C SER A 36 -9.79 -14.53 -6.00
N ILE A 37 -8.57 -14.00 -5.95
CA ILE A 37 -7.41 -14.62 -6.60
C ILE A 37 -6.75 -15.60 -5.63
N SER A 38 -7.09 -16.89 -5.76
CA SER A 38 -6.49 -17.95 -4.94
C SER A 38 -5.00 -18.14 -5.23
N ARG A 39 -4.22 -18.38 -4.17
CA ARG A 39 -2.79 -18.66 -4.23
C ARG A 39 -2.42 -19.88 -3.41
N VAL A 40 -1.33 -20.52 -3.80
CA VAL A 40 -0.68 -21.58 -3.03
C VAL A 40 0.82 -21.36 -2.96
N ASP A 41 1.46 -21.83 -1.89
CA ASP A 41 2.91 -21.86 -1.78
C ASP A 41 3.53 -22.94 -2.69
N PHE A 42 4.86 -23.07 -2.69
CA PHE A 42 5.57 -24.06 -3.52
C PHE A 42 5.29 -25.52 -3.12
N LEU A 43 4.68 -25.75 -1.96
CA LEU A 43 4.25 -27.06 -1.46
C LEU A 43 2.76 -27.32 -1.74
N GLY A 44 2.04 -26.35 -2.31
CA GLY A 44 0.62 -26.45 -2.59
C GLY A 44 -0.30 -26.08 -1.41
N ASN A 45 0.24 -25.53 -0.32
CA ASN A 45 -0.57 -25.03 0.80
C ASN A 45 -1.24 -23.71 0.40
N PRO A 46 -2.51 -23.47 0.76
CA PRO A 46 -3.19 -22.22 0.47
C PRO A 46 -2.50 -21.03 1.14
N LEU A 47 -2.36 -19.94 0.39
CA LEU A 47 -1.92 -18.61 0.86
C LEU A 47 -3.13 -17.67 0.92
N PRO A 48 -3.02 -16.53 1.63
CA PRO A 48 -4.02 -15.47 1.54
C PRO A 48 -4.35 -15.12 0.08
N SER A 49 -5.64 -15.06 -0.23
CA SER A 49 -6.12 -14.70 -1.57
C SER A 49 -5.79 -13.24 -1.87
N LEU A 50 -5.42 -12.94 -3.12
CA LEU A 50 -5.21 -11.57 -3.58
C LEU A 50 -6.52 -10.96 -4.08
N TYR A 51 -6.58 -9.64 -4.00
CA TYR A 51 -7.67 -8.86 -4.60
C TYR A 51 -7.38 -8.57 -6.07
N THR A 52 -8.41 -8.57 -6.91
CA THR A 52 -8.36 -7.90 -8.22
C THR A 52 -8.28 -6.38 -8.06
N ASP A 53 -8.08 -5.66 -9.16
CA ASP A 53 -8.08 -4.20 -9.15
C ASP A 53 -9.44 -3.64 -8.69
N GLU A 54 -10.53 -4.25 -9.16
CA GLU A 54 -11.90 -3.86 -8.82
C GLU A 54 -12.24 -4.17 -7.36
N GLU A 55 -11.78 -5.32 -6.86
CA GLU A 55 -11.98 -5.71 -5.46
C GLU A 55 -11.21 -4.79 -4.52
N LEU A 56 -9.95 -4.46 -4.84
CA LEU A 56 -9.19 -3.52 -4.04
C LEU A 56 -9.83 -2.14 -4.05
N LEU A 57 -10.30 -1.66 -5.21
CA LEU A 57 -11.00 -0.38 -5.31
C LEU A 57 -12.29 -0.36 -4.48
N ALA A 58 -13.03 -1.47 -4.42
CA ALA A 58 -14.24 -1.56 -3.58
C ALA A 58 -13.94 -1.48 -2.08
N VAL A 59 -12.76 -1.93 -1.65
CA VAL A 59 -12.34 -1.92 -0.24
C VAL A 59 -11.64 -0.63 0.15
N LEU A 60 -10.77 -0.11 -0.71
CA LEU A 60 -9.85 0.98 -0.41
C LEU A 60 -10.12 2.27 -1.21
N GLY A 61 -11.13 2.30 -2.08
CA GLY A 61 -11.34 3.43 -2.99
C GLY A 61 -11.53 4.79 -2.30
N ASP A 62 -12.11 4.79 -1.10
CA ASP A 62 -12.43 6.00 -0.35
C ASP A 62 -11.41 6.36 0.75
N VAL A 63 -10.31 5.61 0.89
CA VAL A 63 -9.28 5.91 1.92
C VAL A 63 -8.61 7.25 1.66
N ASP A 64 -8.30 7.97 2.73
CA ASP A 64 -7.64 9.28 2.68
C ASP A 64 -6.14 9.18 2.36
N TYR A 65 -5.50 8.09 2.79
CA TYR A 65 -4.07 7.85 2.64
C TYR A 65 -3.83 6.41 2.23
N LEU A 66 -2.84 6.20 1.36
CA LEU A 66 -2.43 4.88 0.90
C LEU A 66 -0.95 4.68 1.21
N VAL A 67 -0.65 3.71 2.07
CA VAL A 67 0.72 3.27 2.37
C VAL A 67 0.96 2.00 1.56
N VAL A 68 1.87 2.08 0.57
CA VAL A 68 2.11 0.99 -0.39
C VAL A 68 3.52 0.47 -0.19
N LYS A 69 3.65 -0.86 -0.14
CA LYS A 69 4.96 -1.51 -0.24
C LYS A 69 5.14 -2.04 -1.65
N SER A 70 5.69 -1.23 -2.54
CA SER A 70 5.95 -1.67 -3.91
C SER A 70 7.28 -2.42 -3.97
N VAL A 71 7.22 -3.75 -3.90
CA VAL A 71 8.38 -4.59 -4.17
C VAL A 71 8.00 -5.67 -5.17
N SER A 72 8.71 -5.70 -6.29
CA SER A 72 8.82 -6.94 -7.05
C SER A 72 9.68 -7.96 -6.32
N THR A 73 9.55 -9.22 -6.70
CA THR A 73 10.35 -10.34 -6.19
C THR A 73 11.87 -10.17 -6.36
N ASP A 74 12.31 -9.21 -7.16
CA ASP A 74 13.72 -8.87 -7.41
C ASP A 74 14.15 -7.50 -6.85
N PHE A 75 13.31 -6.84 -6.03
CA PHE A 75 13.61 -5.54 -5.40
C PHE A 75 13.89 -4.39 -6.39
N THR A 76 13.39 -4.50 -7.63
CA THR A 76 13.63 -3.50 -8.68
C THR A 76 12.40 -2.66 -9.01
N LEU A 77 11.19 -3.20 -8.84
CA LEU A 77 9.95 -2.49 -9.15
C LEU A 77 9.43 -1.73 -7.93
N GLY A 78 9.21 -0.43 -8.11
CA GLY A 78 8.56 0.47 -7.17
C GLY A 78 7.20 0.99 -7.68
N TRP A 79 6.62 1.97 -6.98
CA TRP A 79 5.30 2.54 -7.33
C TRP A 79 5.23 3.01 -8.79
N HIS A 80 6.30 3.61 -9.30
CA HIS A 80 6.40 4.11 -10.68
C HIS A 80 6.39 3.01 -11.76
N ASP A 81 6.60 1.75 -11.40
CA ASP A 81 6.56 0.62 -12.32
C ASP A 81 5.14 0.09 -12.52
N ILE A 82 4.21 0.46 -11.64
CA ILE A 82 2.79 0.08 -11.71
C ILE A 82 1.86 1.29 -11.89
N TYR A 83 2.33 2.50 -11.62
CA TYR A 83 1.56 3.75 -11.67
C TYR A 83 2.26 4.84 -12.50
N GLY A 84 1.48 5.49 -13.36
CA GLY A 84 1.90 6.64 -14.17
C GLY A 84 2.33 6.27 -15.60
N GLU A 85 2.82 7.29 -16.33
CA GLU A 85 3.18 7.16 -17.75
C GLU A 85 4.40 6.26 -17.99
N THR A 86 5.24 6.07 -16.97
CA THR A 86 6.46 5.26 -17.03
C THR A 86 6.27 3.81 -16.59
N ALA A 87 5.06 3.44 -16.16
CA ALA A 87 4.78 2.11 -15.65
C ALA A 87 4.92 1.03 -16.73
N ASP A 88 5.37 -0.17 -16.33
CA ASP A 88 5.52 -1.32 -17.22
C ASP A 88 4.14 -1.65 -17.85
N PRO A 89 4.00 -1.64 -19.18
CA PRO A 89 2.72 -1.95 -19.84
C PRO A 89 2.11 -3.30 -19.46
N SER A 90 2.93 -4.27 -19.04
CA SER A 90 2.48 -5.59 -18.61
C SER A 90 1.91 -5.63 -17.19
N ASN A 91 2.15 -4.58 -16.39
CA ASN A 91 1.70 -4.47 -15.00
C ASN A 91 1.16 -3.08 -14.66
N ASN A 92 0.76 -2.29 -15.65
CA ASN A 92 0.29 -0.92 -15.46
C ASN A 92 -1.12 -0.94 -14.83
N LYS A 93 -1.21 -0.46 -13.60
CA LYS A 93 -2.43 -0.38 -12.79
C LYS A 93 -3.00 1.03 -12.72
N THR A 94 -2.48 1.98 -13.51
CA THR A 94 -2.85 3.40 -13.48
C THR A 94 -4.36 3.65 -13.59
N LEU A 95 -5.07 2.90 -14.44
CA LEU A 95 -6.51 3.06 -14.59
C LEU A 95 -7.29 2.69 -13.32
N ALA A 96 -6.86 1.67 -12.59
CA ALA A 96 -7.46 1.30 -11.32
C ALA A 96 -7.07 2.30 -10.23
N LEU A 97 -5.78 2.60 -10.10
CA LEU A 97 -5.23 3.46 -9.05
C LEU A 97 -5.73 4.91 -9.13
N ASN A 98 -5.95 5.45 -10.32
CA ASN A 98 -6.52 6.80 -10.50
C ASN A 98 -7.94 6.95 -9.93
N GLN A 99 -8.62 5.86 -9.58
CA GLN A 99 -9.95 5.89 -8.99
C GLN A 99 -9.93 6.00 -7.46
N PHE A 100 -8.76 5.84 -6.82
CA PHE A 100 -8.61 5.93 -5.38
C PHE A 100 -8.56 7.40 -4.95
N LYS A 101 -9.31 7.75 -3.91
CA LYS A 101 -9.29 9.09 -3.31
C LYS A 101 -7.88 9.52 -2.89
N ALA A 102 -7.16 8.66 -2.16
CA ALA A 102 -5.77 8.92 -1.75
C ALA A 102 -4.83 9.24 -2.94
N VAL A 103 -4.98 8.55 -4.08
CA VAL A 103 -4.16 8.80 -5.27
C VAL A 103 -4.53 10.15 -5.91
N GLN A 104 -5.83 10.46 -6.01
CA GLN A 104 -6.31 11.75 -6.53
C GLN A 104 -5.85 12.95 -5.68
N MET A 105 -5.69 12.74 -4.38
CA MET A 105 -5.21 13.74 -3.43
C MET A 105 -3.68 13.85 -3.35
N GLY A 106 -2.94 12.93 -3.98
CA GLY A 106 -1.48 12.87 -3.85
C GLY A 106 -1.00 12.31 -2.51
N ASN A 107 -1.86 11.62 -1.78
CA ASN A 107 -1.64 11.05 -0.45
C ASN A 107 -1.22 9.57 -0.51
N THR A 108 -0.30 9.25 -1.42
CA THR A 108 0.23 7.89 -1.59
C THR A 108 1.69 7.85 -1.23
N TYR A 109 2.06 6.94 -0.34
CA TYR A 109 3.40 6.84 0.19
C TYR A 109 3.97 5.44 -0.03
N ASP A 110 5.12 5.37 -0.71
CA ASP A 110 5.80 4.12 -1.01
C ASP A 110 6.86 3.82 0.06
N VAL A 111 6.73 2.68 0.72
CA VAL A 111 7.58 2.27 1.85
C VAL A 111 8.66 1.28 1.43
N ALA A 112 8.88 1.03 0.14
CA ALA A 112 9.81 -0.01 -0.31
C ALA A 112 11.09 0.50 -0.97
N ARG A 113 11.15 1.77 -1.39
CA ARG A 113 12.34 2.32 -2.04
C ARG A 113 13.36 2.86 -1.05
N LEU A 114 14.59 3.00 -1.54
CA LEU A 114 15.69 3.76 -0.93
C LEU A 114 15.88 5.01 -1.81
N GLY A 115 15.74 6.22 -1.26
CA GLY A 115 15.85 7.49 -2.01
C GLY A 115 14.76 8.51 -1.63
N GLY A 116 14.67 9.65 -2.33
CA GLY A 116 13.80 10.78 -1.93
C GLY A 116 12.29 10.50 -1.81
N ASP A 117 11.82 9.34 -2.28
CA ASP A 117 10.42 8.87 -2.13
C ASP A 117 10.24 7.82 -1.03
N ALA A 118 11.33 7.41 -0.38
CA ALA A 118 11.42 6.41 0.69
C ALA A 118 11.02 6.96 2.06
N TRP A 119 10.21 8.00 2.10
CA TRP A 119 9.97 8.81 3.29
C TRP A 119 9.65 7.93 4.53
N PHE A 120 8.80 6.91 4.38
CA PHE A 120 8.53 5.97 5.48
C PHE A 120 9.76 5.19 5.94
N GLU A 121 10.54 4.59 5.03
CA GLU A 121 11.74 3.80 5.39
C GLU A 121 12.85 4.66 5.99
N GLU A 122 13.04 5.89 5.52
CA GLU A 122 14.00 6.84 6.10
C GLU A 122 13.60 7.22 7.53
N ARG A 123 12.29 7.30 7.80
CA ARG A 123 11.74 7.64 9.11
C ARG A 123 11.56 6.45 10.05
N VAL A 124 11.69 5.20 9.58
CA VAL A 124 11.69 4.00 10.45
C VAL A 124 12.82 4.06 11.49
N SER A 125 13.96 4.70 11.18
CA SER A 125 15.03 4.94 12.15
C SER A 125 14.72 6.04 13.19
N GLU A 126 13.66 6.80 12.99
CA GLU A 126 13.22 7.93 13.83
C GLU A 126 11.71 7.82 14.11
N PRO A 127 11.28 6.85 14.94
CA PRO A 127 9.86 6.51 15.09
C PRO A 127 9.00 7.64 15.62
N ASP A 128 9.55 8.51 16.49
CA ASP A 128 8.85 9.69 16.99
C ASP A 128 8.58 10.69 15.87
N VAL A 129 9.52 10.86 14.94
CA VAL A 129 9.39 11.78 13.81
C VAL A 129 8.40 11.23 12.78
N LEU A 130 8.37 9.91 12.57
CA LEU A 130 7.31 9.33 11.74
C LEU A 130 5.93 9.54 12.36
N LEU A 131 5.80 9.38 13.67
CA LEU A 131 4.54 9.63 14.37
C LEU A 131 4.12 11.10 14.27
N GLU A 132 5.04 12.04 14.46
CA GLU A 132 4.79 13.48 14.28
C GLU A 132 4.33 13.80 12.85
N ASP A 133 5.02 13.28 11.85
CA ASP A 133 4.64 13.47 10.45
C ASP A 133 3.24 12.87 10.19
N MET A 134 2.95 11.67 10.71
CA MET A 134 1.63 11.03 10.57
C MET A 134 0.52 11.82 11.28
N ILE A 135 0.79 12.40 12.45
CA ILE A 135 -0.13 13.30 13.15
C ILE A 135 -0.41 14.53 12.27
N ALA A 136 0.63 15.16 11.72
CA ALA A 136 0.49 16.33 10.85
C ALA A 136 -0.26 16.00 9.55
N ILE A 137 -0.04 14.81 9.00
CA ILE A 137 -0.72 14.31 7.80
C ILE A 137 -2.21 14.09 8.09
N LEU A 138 -2.54 13.41 9.19
CA LEU A 138 -3.92 13.09 9.57
C LEU A 138 -4.68 14.31 10.12
N ASN A 139 -3.97 15.29 10.68
CA ASN A 139 -4.53 16.48 11.32
C ASN A 139 -3.86 17.76 10.80
N PRO A 140 -4.00 18.09 9.51
CA PRO A 140 -3.28 19.21 8.90
C PRO A 140 -3.63 20.59 9.48
N ASP A 141 -4.77 20.69 10.17
CA ASP A 141 -5.27 21.93 10.80
C ASP A 141 -4.90 22.06 12.28
N VAL A 142 -4.21 21.08 12.87
CA VAL A 142 -3.77 21.11 14.26
C VAL A 142 -2.32 21.64 14.31
N PRO A 143 -2.08 22.86 14.84
CA PRO A 143 -0.77 23.48 14.85
C PRO A 143 0.20 22.88 15.88
#